data_AF-A0A410H1B3-F1
#
_entry.id   AF-A0A410H1B3-F1
#
_cell.length_a   1.000
_cell.length_b   1.000
_cell.length_c   1.000
_cell.angle_alpha   90.00
_cell.angle_beta   90.00
_cell.angle_gamma   90.00
#
_symmetry.space_group_name_H-M   'P 1'
#
loop_
_entity.id
_entity.type
_entity.pdbx_description
1 polymer ?
#
loop_
_entity_poly.entity_id
_entity_poly.type
_entity_poly.pdbx_seq_one_letter_code
_entity_poly.pdbx_strand_id
1 'polypeptide(L)'
;MDISQYKIDNEPFYDAQSNEIELYEAAYAARLPVMVKGPTGCGKSRFVEHMAWKLGKPIITVSCNEDITAADLVGRYLLDAEGTRWVDGPLTMAARYGAICYLDEIVEARQDTMVVIHALTDHRRELSLDKKGELIKAHPDFQLVISYNPGYQSLMKDLKQSTKQRFCAMDFDYAAPDVEAHILQKEGGVDEATAKKLVQIGETARNLKGHGLDEGISTRLMVYAATLINQGITPVEACKMALVRPITDDADIRQTLDNAIEMIFG
;
A
#
# COMPACT_ATOMS: atom_id res chain seq x y z
N MET A 1 5.34 24.42 10.67
CA MET A 1 5.64 22.97 10.62
C MET A 1 6.37 22.71 9.33
N ASP A 2 7.42 21.90 9.38
CA ASP A 2 8.21 21.52 8.22
C ASP A 2 7.77 20.14 7.72
N ILE A 3 7.40 20.04 6.44
CA ILE A 3 7.06 18.76 5.79
C ILE A 3 8.27 18.10 5.12
N SER A 4 9.47 18.66 5.26
CA SER A 4 10.73 18.10 4.73
C SER A 4 10.99 16.67 5.21
N GLN A 5 10.61 16.34 6.45
CA GLN A 5 10.73 15.00 7.03
C GLN A 5 9.98 13.90 6.24
N TYR A 6 9.03 14.30 5.39
CA TYR A 6 8.22 13.40 4.55
C TYR A 6 8.76 13.27 3.13
N LYS A 7 9.92 13.85 2.82
CA LYS A 7 10.58 13.67 1.53
C LYS A 7 11.29 12.33 1.47
N ILE A 8 11.22 11.71 0.29
CA ILE A 8 12.02 10.53 -0.05
C ILE A 8 13.22 11.05 -0.85
N ASP A 9 14.41 10.96 -0.27
CA ASP A 9 15.64 11.48 -0.90
C ASP A 9 16.28 10.44 -1.84
N ASN A 10 16.25 9.16 -1.46
CA ASN A 10 16.82 8.07 -2.25
C ASN A 10 15.73 7.39 -3.07
N GLU A 11 16.04 7.08 -4.33
CA GLU A 11 15.13 6.36 -5.21
C GLU A 11 14.71 5.02 -4.58
N PRO A 12 13.42 4.83 -4.26
CA PRO A 12 12.94 3.51 -3.86
C PRO A 12 12.88 2.63 -5.11
N PHE A 13 13.48 1.44 -5.02
CA PHE A 13 13.41 0.48 -6.10
C PHE A 13 11.94 0.10 -6.37
N TYR A 14 11.51 0.32 -7.61
CA TYR A 14 10.21 -0.07 -8.12
C TYR A 14 10.38 -0.54 -9.55
N ASP A 15 9.85 -1.72 -9.86
CA ASP A 15 9.89 -2.27 -11.22
C ASP A 15 8.51 -2.11 -11.86
N ALA A 16 8.46 -1.37 -12.95
CA ALA A 16 7.22 -1.04 -13.63
C ALA A 16 6.69 -2.28 -14.39
N GLN A 17 5.40 -2.56 -14.23
CA GLN A 17 4.73 -3.69 -14.87
C GLN A 17 4.02 -3.28 -16.17
N SER A 18 3.62 -2.02 -16.29
CA SER A 18 2.90 -1.47 -17.43
C SER A 18 3.15 0.05 -17.54
N ASN A 19 2.11 0.82 -17.87
CA ASN A 19 2.14 2.28 -18.01
C ASN A 19 1.66 3.04 -16.74
N GLU A 20 1.64 2.40 -15.57
CA GLU A 20 1.14 3.00 -14.32
C GLU A 20 1.89 4.27 -13.91
N ILE A 21 3.20 4.36 -14.20
CA ILE A 21 4.01 5.56 -13.96
C ILE A 21 3.48 6.74 -14.79
N GLU A 22 3.32 6.55 -16.10
CA GLU A 22 2.83 7.60 -17.02
C GLU A 22 1.40 8.05 -16.66
N LEU A 23 0.53 7.08 -16.33
CA LEU A 23 -0.84 7.37 -15.91
C LEU A 23 -0.90 8.14 -14.59
N TYR A 24 -0.01 7.84 -13.64
CA TYR A 24 0.07 8.57 -12.38
C TYR A 24 0.59 9.99 -12.59
N GLU A 25 1.61 10.19 -13.42
CA GLU A 25 2.10 11.53 -13.76
C GLU A 25 1.00 12.38 -14.41
N ALA A 26 0.21 11.80 -15.32
CA ALA A 26 -0.94 12.46 -15.93
C ALA A 26 -2.02 12.82 -14.90
N ALA A 27 -2.36 11.88 -14.00
CA ALA A 27 -3.33 12.13 -12.92
C ALA A 27 -2.83 13.23 -11.97
N TYR A 28 -1.54 13.22 -11.62
CA TYR A 28 -0.92 14.26 -10.80
C TYR A 28 -0.98 15.60 -11.52
N ALA A 29 -0.57 15.71 -12.77
CA ALA A 29 -0.61 16.96 -13.54
C ALA A 29 -2.01 17.60 -13.58
N ALA A 30 -3.06 16.77 -13.65
CA ALA A 30 -4.45 17.19 -13.59
C ALA A 30 -5.02 17.31 -12.16
N ARG A 31 -4.24 16.98 -11.12
CA ARG A 31 -4.61 16.93 -9.70
C ARG A 31 -5.82 16.06 -9.41
N LEU A 32 -5.96 14.97 -10.16
CA LEU A 32 -7.04 14.00 -10.01
C LEU A 32 -6.72 13.04 -8.87
N PRO A 33 -7.65 12.79 -7.92
CA PRO A 33 -7.45 11.80 -6.86
C PRO A 33 -7.15 10.41 -7.44
N VAL A 34 -6.19 9.69 -6.86
CA VAL A 34 -5.75 8.36 -7.36
C VAL A 34 -6.12 7.26 -6.37
N MET A 35 -6.63 6.15 -6.88
CA MET A 35 -6.94 4.94 -6.14
C MET A 35 -6.09 3.78 -6.67
N VAL A 36 -5.33 3.12 -5.81
CA VAL A 36 -4.51 1.96 -6.17
C VAL A 36 -5.14 0.70 -5.57
N LYS A 37 -5.53 -0.24 -6.43
CA LYS A 37 -6.22 -1.49 -6.04
C LYS A 37 -5.32 -2.68 -6.35
N GLY A 38 -5.38 -3.73 -5.56
CA GLY A 38 -4.66 -4.98 -5.84
C GLY A 38 -4.46 -5.85 -4.60
N PRO A 39 -3.98 -7.09 -4.72
CA PRO A 39 -3.76 -7.99 -3.58
C PRO A 39 -2.70 -7.46 -2.60
N THR A 40 -2.62 -8.06 -1.42
CA THR A 40 -1.59 -7.64 -0.45
C THR A 40 -0.18 -7.93 -0.99
N GLY A 41 0.76 -7.02 -0.70
CA GLY A 41 2.17 -7.25 -1.01
C GLY A 41 2.53 -7.31 -2.50
N CYS A 42 1.72 -6.74 -3.40
CA CYS A 42 2.03 -6.61 -4.83
C CYS A 42 2.74 -5.30 -5.23
N GLY A 43 3.15 -4.47 -4.26
CA GLY A 43 3.96 -3.26 -4.52
C GLY A 43 3.20 -1.93 -4.59
N LYS A 44 1.90 -1.87 -4.24
CA LYS A 44 1.10 -0.62 -4.25
C LYS A 44 1.74 0.54 -3.46
N SER A 45 2.10 0.32 -2.20
CA SER A 45 2.70 1.39 -1.37
C SER A 45 4.08 1.81 -1.91
N ARG A 46 4.88 0.84 -2.36
CA ARG A 46 6.19 1.08 -3.00
C ARG A 46 6.08 1.90 -4.28
N PHE A 47 5.04 1.66 -5.08
CA PHE A 47 4.73 2.48 -6.26
C PHE A 47 4.44 3.93 -5.89
N VAL A 48 3.59 4.17 -4.88
CA VAL A 48 3.25 5.54 -4.46
C VAL A 48 4.48 6.26 -3.90
N GLU A 49 5.35 5.55 -3.15
CA GLU A 49 6.65 6.07 -2.71
C GLU A 49 7.56 6.43 -3.90
N HIS A 50 7.66 5.56 -4.90
CA HIS A 50 8.43 5.82 -6.12
C HIS A 50 7.90 7.04 -6.87
N MET A 51 6.58 7.19 -7.00
CA MET A 51 5.99 8.37 -7.63
C MET A 51 6.22 9.64 -6.81
N ALA A 52 6.16 9.57 -5.49
CA ALA A 52 6.47 10.71 -4.63
C ALA A 52 7.92 11.17 -4.80
N TRP A 53 8.87 10.23 -4.79
CA TRP A 53 10.28 10.51 -5.09
C TRP A 53 10.46 11.12 -6.48
N LYS A 54 9.89 10.48 -7.52
CA LYS A 54 10.01 10.90 -8.93
C LYS A 54 9.46 12.31 -9.18
N LEU A 55 8.36 12.65 -8.50
CA LEU A 55 7.75 13.98 -8.58
C LEU A 55 8.41 15.02 -7.65
N GLY A 56 9.38 14.60 -6.82
CA GLY A 56 10.01 15.46 -5.81
C GLY A 56 9.04 15.97 -4.74
N LYS A 57 7.99 15.19 -4.44
CA LYS A 57 6.91 15.58 -3.53
C LYS A 57 7.04 14.84 -2.19
N PRO A 58 6.83 15.53 -1.06
CA PRO A 58 6.70 14.87 0.23
C PRO A 58 5.48 13.94 0.23
N ILE A 59 5.58 12.80 0.90
CA ILE A 59 4.49 11.83 1.06
C ILE A 59 4.16 11.62 2.53
N ILE A 60 2.91 11.93 2.89
CA ILE A 60 2.37 11.70 4.22
C ILE A 60 1.48 10.45 4.15
N THR A 61 2.06 9.32 4.55
CA THR A 61 1.35 8.04 4.61
C THR A 61 0.60 7.90 5.92
N VAL A 62 -0.65 7.46 5.83
CA VAL A 62 -1.50 7.13 6.97
C VAL A 62 -2.00 5.69 6.80
N SER A 63 -1.58 4.80 7.69
CA SER A 63 -2.12 3.45 7.76
C SER A 63 -3.49 3.47 8.42
N CYS A 64 -4.55 3.25 7.65
CA CYS A 64 -5.91 3.24 8.13
C CYS A 64 -6.20 1.95 8.94
N ASN A 65 -7.02 2.10 9.97
CA ASN A 65 -7.51 1.01 10.82
C ASN A 65 -8.86 1.40 11.43
N GLU A 66 -9.52 0.48 12.12
CA GLU A 66 -10.87 0.72 12.66
C GLU A 66 -10.92 1.79 13.76
N ASP A 67 -9.79 2.13 14.36
CA ASP A 67 -9.69 3.10 15.45
C ASP A 67 -9.35 4.51 14.98
N ILE A 68 -8.95 4.66 13.71
CA ILE A 68 -8.65 5.98 13.15
C ILE A 68 -9.94 6.80 13.05
N THR A 69 -9.91 8.01 13.61
CA THR A 69 -11.05 8.94 13.56
C THR A 69 -10.81 10.08 12.58
N ALA A 70 -11.87 10.76 12.17
CA ALA A 70 -11.76 12.00 11.39
C ALA A 70 -10.86 13.05 12.07
N ALA A 71 -10.86 13.12 13.41
CA ALA A 71 -10.02 14.04 14.16
C ALA A 71 -8.53 13.67 14.08
N ASP A 72 -8.19 12.38 13.95
CA ASP A 72 -6.80 11.98 13.77
C ASP A 72 -6.27 12.39 12.39
N LEU A 73 -7.11 12.34 11.33
CA LEU A 73 -6.75 12.79 9.99
C LEU A 73 -6.66 14.33 9.89
N VAL A 74 -7.64 15.02 10.45
CA VAL A 74 -7.82 16.48 10.29
C VAL A 74 -7.03 17.27 11.32
N GLY A 75 -6.94 16.79 12.54
CA GLY A 75 -6.31 17.49 13.65
C GLY A 75 -7.22 17.65 14.86
N ARG A 76 -6.59 17.99 15.98
CA ARG A 76 -7.22 18.10 17.28
C ARG A 76 -6.54 19.14 18.15
N TYR A 77 -7.28 19.63 19.14
CA TYR A 77 -6.67 20.36 20.23
C TYR A 77 -5.99 19.42 21.21
N LEU A 78 -4.77 19.76 21.60
CA LEU A 78 -4.04 19.13 22.69
C LEU A 78 -3.97 20.12 23.86
N LEU A 79 -4.09 19.58 25.07
CA LEU A 79 -3.83 20.30 26.31
C LEU A 79 -2.37 20.09 26.68
N ASP A 80 -1.64 21.19 26.85
CA ASP A 80 -0.29 21.20 27.41
C ASP A 80 -0.22 22.13 28.62
N ALA A 81 0.96 22.26 29.21
CA ALA A 81 1.18 23.08 30.40
C ALA A 81 0.96 24.58 30.16
N GLU A 82 1.05 25.03 28.90
CA GLU A 82 0.93 26.44 28.49
C GLU A 82 -0.49 26.78 28.00
N GLY A 83 -1.30 25.77 27.70
CA GLY A 83 -2.72 25.90 27.43
C GLY A 83 -3.24 24.88 26.43
N THR A 84 -4.25 25.29 25.66
CA THR A 84 -4.84 24.47 24.60
C THR A 84 -4.26 24.90 23.27
N ARG A 85 -3.56 24.00 22.56
CA ARG A 85 -3.02 24.27 21.23
C ARG A 85 -3.58 23.33 20.18
N TRP A 86 -3.80 23.85 18.97
CA TRP A 86 -4.22 23.04 17.84
C TRP A 86 -3.02 22.31 17.22
N VAL A 87 -3.24 21.05 16.85
CA VAL A 87 -2.29 20.26 16.07
C VAL A 87 -2.97 19.78 14.80
N ASP A 88 -2.43 20.18 13.65
CA ASP A 88 -2.89 19.71 12.35
C ASP A 88 -2.64 18.20 12.23
N GLY A 89 -3.63 17.47 11.72
CA GLY A 89 -3.48 16.06 11.36
C GLY A 89 -2.77 15.87 10.02
N PRO A 90 -2.40 14.63 9.65
CA PRO A 90 -1.65 14.33 8.44
C PRO A 90 -2.35 14.79 7.15
N LEU A 91 -3.67 14.63 7.05
CA LEU A 91 -4.44 15.09 5.87
C LEU A 91 -4.39 16.61 5.75
N THR A 92 -4.55 17.31 6.89
CA THR A 92 -4.49 18.77 6.95
C THR A 92 -3.09 19.29 6.60
N MET A 93 -2.03 18.67 7.11
CA MET A 93 -0.66 19.03 6.76
C MET A 93 -0.42 18.88 5.26
N ALA A 94 -0.81 17.74 4.66
CA ALA A 94 -0.65 17.52 3.24
C ALA A 94 -1.43 18.53 2.40
N ALA A 95 -2.70 18.77 2.75
CA ALA A 95 -3.55 19.74 2.07
C ALA A 95 -3.01 21.17 2.17
N ARG A 96 -2.46 21.55 3.33
CA ARG A 96 -1.95 22.91 3.57
C ARG A 96 -0.63 23.19 2.84
N TYR A 97 0.27 22.20 2.79
CA TYR A 97 1.65 22.41 2.32
C TYR A 97 1.96 21.75 0.97
N GLY A 98 0.99 21.12 0.32
CA GLY A 98 1.15 20.58 -1.04
C GLY A 98 1.94 19.27 -1.10
N ALA A 99 1.64 18.35 -0.19
CA ALA A 99 2.19 17.01 -0.19
C ALA A 99 1.23 16.01 -0.86
N ILE A 100 1.74 14.81 -1.16
CA ILE A 100 0.91 13.64 -1.42
C ILE A 100 0.43 13.11 -0.07
N CYS A 101 -0.88 13.00 0.12
CA CYS A 101 -1.46 12.26 1.24
C CYS A 101 -1.85 10.87 0.76
N TYR A 102 -1.20 9.84 1.31
CA TYR A 102 -1.47 8.45 0.99
C TYR A 102 -2.21 7.77 2.14
N LEU A 103 -3.48 7.42 1.92
CA LEU A 103 -4.28 6.69 2.89
C LEU A 103 -4.23 5.19 2.55
N ASP A 104 -3.36 4.47 3.24
CA ASP A 104 -3.11 3.05 3.01
C ASP A 104 -4.20 2.21 3.69
N GLU A 105 -4.74 1.23 2.98
CA GLU A 105 -5.84 0.36 3.44
C GLU A 105 -7.09 1.14 3.89
N ILE A 106 -7.51 2.13 3.08
CA ILE A 106 -8.58 3.09 3.44
C ILE A 106 -9.85 2.41 3.94
N VAL A 107 -10.18 1.22 3.41
CA VAL A 107 -11.35 0.40 3.76
C VAL A 107 -11.41 -0.06 5.22
N GLU A 108 -10.27 -0.09 5.90
CA GLU A 108 -10.23 -0.41 7.34
C GLU A 108 -10.65 0.77 8.21
N ALA A 109 -10.60 2.00 7.68
CA ALA A 109 -11.14 3.16 8.38
C ALA A 109 -12.67 3.13 8.44
N ARG A 110 -13.22 3.68 9.52
CA ARG A 110 -14.68 3.85 9.65
C ARG A 110 -15.22 4.76 8.54
N GLN A 111 -16.45 4.47 8.11
CA GLN A 111 -17.08 5.19 6.99
C GLN A 111 -17.25 6.69 7.25
N ASP A 112 -17.52 7.09 8.49
CA ASP A 112 -17.61 8.50 8.91
C ASP A 112 -16.26 9.22 8.76
N THR A 113 -15.16 8.52 9.05
CA THR A 113 -13.80 9.01 8.88
C THR A 113 -13.45 9.19 7.41
N MET A 114 -13.87 8.27 6.53
CA MET A 114 -13.63 8.40 5.08
C MET A 114 -14.31 9.62 4.45
N VAL A 115 -15.48 10.03 4.93
CA VAL A 115 -16.27 11.11 4.31
C VAL A 115 -15.50 12.44 4.30
N VAL A 116 -14.55 12.60 5.22
CA VAL A 116 -13.70 13.80 5.32
C VAL A 116 -12.91 14.09 4.03
N ILE A 117 -12.57 13.06 3.25
CA ILE A 117 -11.78 13.22 2.03
C ILE A 117 -12.64 13.73 0.87
N HIS A 118 -13.97 13.64 0.95
CA HIS A 118 -14.86 14.03 -0.16
C HIS A 118 -14.71 15.50 -0.54
N ALA A 119 -14.53 16.38 0.45
CA ALA A 119 -14.35 17.82 0.22
C ALA A 119 -13.06 18.15 -0.54
N LEU A 120 -12.04 17.29 -0.42
CA LEU A 120 -10.75 17.41 -1.10
C LEU A 120 -10.73 16.79 -2.50
N THR A 121 -11.78 16.06 -2.88
CA THR A 121 -11.97 15.48 -4.23
C THR A 121 -12.89 16.31 -5.13
N ASP A 122 -13.58 17.30 -4.58
CA ASP A 122 -14.46 18.20 -5.32
C ASP A 122 -13.64 19.32 -5.98
N HIS A 123 -14.20 20.01 -6.99
CA HIS A 123 -13.55 21.08 -7.76
C HIS A 123 -12.98 22.21 -6.89
N ARG A 124 -13.58 22.47 -5.72
CA ARG A 124 -13.14 23.51 -4.78
C ARG A 124 -11.90 23.09 -3.97
N ARG A 125 -11.73 21.78 -3.72
CA ARG A 125 -10.66 21.21 -2.88
C ARG A 125 -10.47 21.98 -1.56
N GLU A 126 -11.52 22.04 -0.74
CA GLU A 126 -11.51 22.77 0.54
C GLU A 126 -11.68 21.80 1.71
N LEU A 127 -10.89 21.94 2.77
CA LEU A 127 -10.98 21.15 3.99
C LEU A 127 -11.44 22.03 5.14
N SER A 128 -12.61 21.72 5.71
CA SER A 128 -13.14 22.43 6.87
C SER A 128 -12.58 21.85 8.18
N LEU A 129 -11.93 22.69 8.97
CA LEU A 129 -11.50 22.38 10.33
C LEU A 129 -12.53 22.92 11.32
N ASP A 130 -13.72 22.32 11.38
CA ASP A 130 -14.87 22.87 12.11
C ASP A 130 -14.55 23.20 13.58
N LYS A 131 -13.80 22.32 14.27
CA LYS A 131 -13.38 22.54 15.66
C LYS A 131 -12.46 23.75 15.83
N LYS A 132 -11.68 24.09 14.81
CA LYS A 132 -10.76 25.24 14.78
C LYS A 132 -11.43 26.49 14.21
N GLY A 133 -12.55 26.36 13.50
CA GLY A 133 -13.19 27.45 12.76
C GLY A 133 -12.36 27.93 11.56
N GLU A 134 -11.57 27.04 10.96
CA GLU A 134 -10.69 27.36 9.83
C GLU A 134 -11.12 26.59 8.58
N LEU A 135 -11.23 27.28 7.44
CA LEU A 135 -11.42 26.66 6.13
C LEU A 135 -10.11 26.71 5.35
N ILE A 136 -9.59 25.54 4.98
CA ILE A 136 -8.34 25.41 4.23
C ILE A 136 -8.66 25.21 2.77
N LYS A 137 -8.14 26.08 1.90
CA LYS A 137 -8.04 25.79 0.47
C LYS A 137 -6.81 24.92 0.25
N ALA A 138 -7.00 23.73 -0.30
CA ALA A 138 -5.90 22.81 -0.55
C ALA A 138 -4.86 23.47 -1.48
N HIS A 139 -3.60 23.30 -1.13
CA HIS A 139 -2.47 23.78 -1.89
C HIS A 139 -2.56 23.26 -3.35
N PRO A 140 -2.18 24.05 -4.36
CA PRO A 140 -2.27 23.63 -5.76
C PRO A 140 -1.61 22.27 -6.04
N ASP A 141 -0.53 21.96 -5.34
CA ASP A 141 0.26 20.71 -5.46
C ASP A 141 -0.21 19.55 -4.58
N PHE A 142 -1.22 19.75 -3.74
CA PHE A 142 -1.79 18.67 -2.94
C PHE A 142 -2.36 17.57 -3.85
N GLN A 143 -2.08 16.32 -3.47
CA GLN A 143 -2.59 15.14 -4.14
C GLN A 143 -3.12 14.15 -3.09
N LEU A 144 -4.32 13.62 -3.33
CA LEU A 144 -4.89 12.54 -2.53
C LEU A 144 -4.68 11.20 -3.25
N VAL A 145 -4.17 10.22 -2.53
CA VAL A 145 -4.02 8.84 -2.99
C VAL A 145 -4.60 7.91 -1.92
N ILE A 146 -5.37 6.91 -2.33
CA ILE A 146 -5.87 5.86 -1.44
C ILE A 146 -5.49 4.47 -1.98
N SER A 147 -5.31 3.49 -1.09
CA SER A 147 -5.20 2.08 -1.48
C SER A 147 -6.22 1.20 -0.77
N TYR A 148 -6.58 0.09 -1.39
CA TYR A 148 -7.21 -1.03 -0.69
C TYR A 148 -7.05 -2.35 -1.47
N ASN A 149 -7.38 -3.46 -0.82
CA ASN A 149 -7.27 -4.81 -1.37
C ASN A 149 -8.68 -5.34 -1.71
N PRO A 150 -9.14 -5.32 -2.97
CA PRO A 150 -10.48 -5.77 -3.31
C PRO A 150 -10.70 -7.25 -2.96
N GLY A 151 -11.84 -7.57 -2.35
CA GLY A 151 -12.22 -8.95 -2.03
C GLY A 151 -11.59 -9.52 -0.76
N TYR A 152 -10.70 -8.77 -0.08
CA TYR A 152 -10.16 -9.16 1.22
C TYR A 152 -11.16 -8.91 2.36
N GLN A 153 -11.93 -7.83 2.26
CA GLN A 153 -12.91 -7.46 3.27
C GLN A 153 -14.28 -8.09 3.04
N SER A 154 -15.03 -8.25 4.13
CA SER A 154 -16.46 -8.57 4.03
C SER A 154 -17.19 -7.53 3.18
N LEU A 155 -18.24 -7.93 2.46
CA LEU A 155 -19.06 -7.05 1.62
C LEU A 155 -19.55 -5.78 2.35
N MET A 156 -19.59 -5.79 3.69
CA MET A 156 -19.99 -4.68 4.56
C MET A 156 -18.92 -3.59 4.69
N LYS A 157 -17.66 -3.89 4.39
CA LYS A 157 -16.48 -3.01 4.52
C LYS A 157 -15.92 -2.51 3.17
N ASP A 158 -16.67 -2.65 2.07
CA ASP A 158 -16.25 -2.11 0.78
C ASP A 158 -16.43 -0.59 0.69
N LEU A 159 -15.67 0.06 -0.20
CA LEU A 159 -15.85 1.47 -0.52
C LEU A 159 -17.22 1.69 -1.18
N LYS A 160 -17.98 2.66 -0.67
CA LYS A 160 -19.23 3.11 -1.31
C LYS A 160 -18.98 3.61 -2.73
N GLN A 161 -19.94 3.40 -3.62
CA GLN A 161 -19.89 3.90 -5.01
C GLN A 161 -19.66 5.42 -5.08
N SER A 162 -20.23 6.17 -4.14
CA SER A 162 -20.03 7.63 -4.05
C SER A 162 -18.58 8.03 -3.73
N THR A 163 -17.81 7.17 -3.07
CA THR A 163 -16.37 7.36 -2.87
C THR A 163 -15.61 6.88 -4.10
N LYS A 164 -15.92 5.69 -4.64
CA LYS A 164 -15.23 5.12 -5.81
C LYS A 164 -15.25 6.06 -7.03
N GLN A 165 -16.39 6.70 -7.31
CA GLN A 165 -16.57 7.59 -8.46
C GLN A 165 -15.88 8.97 -8.32
N ARG A 166 -15.08 9.18 -7.27
CA ARG A 166 -14.28 10.40 -7.06
C ARG A 166 -12.79 10.22 -7.40
N PHE A 167 -12.39 9.02 -7.81
CA PHE A 167 -10.98 8.68 -8.03
C PHE A 167 -10.78 8.09 -9.43
N CYS A 168 -9.65 8.47 -10.05
CA CYS A 168 -9.02 7.65 -11.08
C CYS A 168 -8.44 6.41 -10.41
N ALA A 169 -8.45 5.26 -11.09
CA ALA A 169 -8.05 4.02 -10.47
C ALA A 169 -7.03 3.25 -11.30
N MET A 170 -6.11 2.58 -10.61
CA MET A 170 -5.12 1.66 -11.18
C MET A 170 -5.28 0.31 -10.51
N ASP A 171 -5.31 -0.75 -11.32
CA ASP A 171 -5.38 -2.13 -10.87
C ASP A 171 -3.97 -2.74 -10.92
N PHE A 172 -3.51 -3.20 -9.78
CA PHE A 172 -2.27 -3.91 -9.57
C PHE A 172 -2.58 -5.37 -9.33
N ASP A 173 -1.69 -6.23 -9.81
CA ASP A 173 -1.64 -7.64 -9.47
C ASP A 173 -0.18 -8.02 -9.17
N TYR A 174 0.04 -9.29 -8.84
CA TYR A 174 1.39 -9.83 -8.78
C TYR A 174 2.06 -9.74 -10.14
N ALA A 175 3.34 -9.37 -10.14
CA ALA A 175 4.09 -9.13 -11.35
C ALA A 175 4.25 -10.40 -12.19
N ALA A 176 4.48 -10.22 -13.49
CA ALA A 176 4.84 -11.33 -14.37
C ALA A 176 6.10 -12.04 -13.86
N PRO A 177 6.25 -13.37 -14.09
CA PRO A 177 7.28 -14.17 -13.43
C PRO A 177 8.71 -13.63 -13.55
N ASP A 178 9.08 -13.10 -14.72
CA ASP A 178 10.41 -12.55 -14.96
C ASP A 178 10.64 -11.26 -14.16
N VAL A 179 9.64 -10.38 -14.09
CA VAL A 179 9.68 -9.13 -13.30
C VAL A 179 9.69 -9.46 -11.82
N GLU A 180 8.85 -10.40 -11.39
CA GLU A 180 8.80 -10.82 -9.99
C GLU A 180 10.13 -11.45 -9.55
N ALA A 181 10.75 -12.30 -10.38
CA ALA A 181 12.07 -12.85 -10.11
C ALA A 181 13.12 -11.74 -9.99
N HIS A 182 13.10 -10.73 -10.87
CA HIS A 182 14.01 -9.59 -10.79
C HIS A 182 13.82 -8.79 -9.48
N ILE A 183 12.58 -8.59 -9.04
CA ILE A 183 12.27 -7.97 -7.74
C ILE A 183 12.90 -8.79 -6.60
N LEU A 184 12.76 -10.12 -6.62
CA LEU A 184 13.34 -11.00 -5.58
C LEU A 184 14.87 -10.98 -5.58
N GLN A 185 15.52 -10.87 -6.74
CA GLN A 185 16.98 -10.74 -6.82
C GLN A 185 17.44 -9.41 -6.19
N LYS A 186 16.75 -8.31 -6.48
CA LYS A 186 17.12 -6.97 -6.00
C LYS A 186 16.85 -6.78 -4.51
N GLU A 187 15.68 -7.16 -4.03
CA GLU A 187 15.25 -6.94 -2.65
C GLU A 187 15.68 -8.08 -1.71
N GLY A 188 15.67 -9.32 -2.19
CA GLY A 188 16.01 -10.50 -1.41
C GLY A 188 17.50 -10.89 -1.46
N GLY A 189 18.25 -10.41 -2.46
CA GLY A 189 19.68 -10.65 -2.59
C GLY A 189 20.06 -12.07 -3.03
N VAL A 190 19.15 -12.79 -3.70
CA VAL A 190 19.39 -14.15 -4.20
C VAL A 190 19.74 -14.15 -5.69
N ASP A 191 20.32 -15.24 -6.18
CA ASP A 191 20.58 -15.44 -7.60
C ASP A 191 19.28 -15.67 -8.40
N GLU A 192 19.38 -15.53 -9.72
CA GLU A 192 18.23 -15.66 -10.65
C GLU A 192 17.55 -17.04 -10.58
N ALA A 193 18.34 -18.11 -10.43
CA ALA A 193 17.78 -19.46 -10.39
C ALA A 193 16.97 -19.67 -9.11
N THR A 194 17.48 -19.21 -7.97
CA THR A 194 16.75 -19.22 -6.70
C THR A 194 15.48 -18.35 -6.77
N ALA A 195 15.57 -17.15 -7.35
CA ALA A 195 14.42 -16.26 -7.52
C ALA A 195 13.31 -16.90 -8.38
N LYS A 196 13.65 -17.49 -9.53
CA LYS A 196 12.68 -18.18 -10.40
C LYS A 196 12.00 -19.36 -9.70
N LYS A 197 12.74 -20.12 -8.87
CA LYS A 197 12.16 -21.20 -8.06
C LYS A 197 11.17 -20.68 -7.01
N LEU A 198 11.48 -19.56 -6.35
CA LEU A 198 10.55 -18.92 -5.42
C LEU A 198 9.27 -18.45 -6.13
N VAL A 199 9.39 -17.82 -7.30
CA VAL A 199 8.25 -17.41 -8.13
C VAL A 199 7.38 -18.61 -8.51
N GLN A 200 7.99 -19.74 -8.90
CA GLN A 200 7.25 -20.98 -9.22
C GLN A 200 6.42 -21.49 -8.03
N ILE A 201 6.96 -21.42 -6.81
CA ILE A 201 6.21 -21.73 -5.57
C ILE A 201 5.06 -20.72 -5.39
N GLY A 202 5.33 -19.43 -5.61
CA GLY A 202 4.32 -18.37 -5.55
C GLY A 202 3.15 -18.62 -6.49
N GLU A 203 3.42 -18.93 -7.76
CA GLU A 203 2.40 -19.29 -8.75
C GLU A 203 1.60 -20.52 -8.34
N THR A 204 2.27 -21.56 -7.82
CA THR A 204 1.61 -22.78 -7.35
C THR A 204 0.60 -22.46 -6.25
N ALA A 205 0.97 -21.65 -5.26
CA ALA A 205 0.04 -21.24 -4.21
C ALA A 205 -1.07 -20.31 -4.72
N ARG A 206 -0.78 -19.40 -5.65
CA ARG A 206 -1.81 -18.53 -6.26
C ARG A 206 -2.86 -19.32 -7.04
N ASN A 207 -2.48 -20.43 -7.68
CA ASN A 207 -3.41 -21.33 -8.34
C ASN A 207 -4.31 -22.12 -7.37
N LEU A 208 -3.94 -22.20 -6.09
CA LEU A 208 -4.77 -22.79 -5.03
C LEU A 208 -5.76 -21.78 -4.41
N LYS A 209 -5.72 -20.51 -4.84
CA LYS A 209 -6.69 -19.51 -4.38
C LYS A 209 -8.11 -19.93 -4.77
N GLY A 210 -9.02 -19.94 -3.79
CA GLY A 210 -10.39 -20.45 -3.95
C GLY A 210 -10.52 -21.98 -3.90
N HIS A 211 -9.41 -22.70 -3.73
CA HIS A 211 -9.33 -24.16 -3.61
C HIS A 211 -8.65 -24.59 -2.30
N GLY A 212 -8.90 -23.84 -1.21
CA GLY A 212 -8.32 -24.09 0.12
C GLY A 212 -7.42 -22.96 0.63
N LEU A 213 -7.05 -22.01 -0.23
CA LEU A 213 -6.45 -20.74 0.17
C LEU A 213 -7.39 -19.57 -0.10
N ASP A 214 -7.53 -18.68 0.87
CA ASP A 214 -8.24 -17.40 0.69
C ASP A 214 -7.44 -16.44 -0.20
N GLU A 215 -6.10 -16.47 -0.09
CA GLU A 215 -5.19 -15.67 -0.88
C GLU A 215 -3.90 -16.45 -1.20
N GLY A 216 -3.30 -16.14 -2.35
CA GLY A 216 -2.03 -16.74 -2.76
C GLY A 216 -0.83 -16.10 -2.05
N ILE A 217 0.35 -16.65 -2.29
CA ILE A 217 1.61 -16.09 -1.79
C ILE A 217 1.86 -14.70 -2.41
N SER A 218 2.09 -13.71 -1.56
CA SER A 218 2.47 -12.36 -1.99
C SER A 218 3.95 -12.24 -2.34
N THR A 219 4.29 -11.27 -3.20
CA THR A 219 5.69 -10.93 -3.51
C THR A 219 6.48 -10.61 -2.24
N ARG A 220 5.85 -9.96 -1.25
CA ARG A 220 6.45 -9.68 0.08
C ARG A 220 6.94 -10.95 0.78
N LEU A 221 6.14 -12.01 0.81
CA LEU A 221 6.53 -13.26 1.46
C LEU A 221 7.68 -13.95 0.72
N MET A 222 7.70 -13.85 -0.61
CA MET A 222 8.83 -14.34 -1.41
C MET A 222 10.11 -13.53 -1.19
N VAL A 223 10.02 -12.22 -0.99
CA VAL A 223 11.17 -11.40 -0.55
C VAL A 223 11.67 -11.86 0.83
N TYR A 224 10.79 -12.21 1.76
CA TYR A 224 11.20 -12.77 3.06
C TYR A 224 11.92 -14.10 2.90
N ALA A 225 11.39 -15.02 2.08
CA ALA A 225 12.04 -16.29 1.79
C ALA A 225 13.43 -16.09 1.16
N ALA A 226 13.53 -15.24 0.14
CA ALA A 226 14.80 -14.89 -0.50
C ALA A 226 15.80 -14.30 0.50
N THR A 227 15.36 -13.38 1.37
CA THR A 227 16.20 -12.77 2.41
C THR A 227 16.75 -13.83 3.38
N LEU A 228 15.92 -14.77 3.82
CA LEU A 228 16.35 -15.86 4.71
C LEU A 228 17.38 -16.78 4.02
N ILE A 229 17.17 -17.09 2.74
CA ILE A 229 18.11 -17.89 1.95
C ILE A 229 19.45 -17.17 1.81
N ASN A 230 19.43 -15.88 1.52
CA ASN A 230 20.64 -15.06 1.43
C ASN A 230 21.40 -14.98 2.77
N GLN A 231 20.71 -15.15 3.91
CA GLN A 231 21.32 -15.25 5.24
C GLN A 231 21.83 -16.65 5.59
N GLY A 232 21.74 -17.62 4.67
CA GLY A 232 22.27 -18.98 4.83
C GLY A 232 21.29 -20.00 5.40
N ILE A 233 20.00 -19.66 5.56
CA ILE A 233 18.96 -20.65 5.86
C ILE A 233 18.74 -21.52 4.61
N THR A 234 18.52 -22.82 4.81
CA THR A 234 18.27 -23.72 3.69
C THR A 234 17.00 -23.30 2.93
N PRO A 235 16.97 -23.39 1.59
CA PRO A 235 15.80 -22.97 0.81
C PRO A 235 14.48 -23.59 1.25
N VAL A 236 14.50 -24.87 1.61
CA VAL A 236 13.32 -25.59 2.10
C VAL A 236 12.78 -24.99 3.40
N GLU A 237 13.63 -24.79 4.40
CA GLU A 237 13.20 -24.24 5.70
C GLU A 237 12.76 -22.78 5.58
N ALA A 238 13.48 -21.97 4.80
CA ALA A 238 13.11 -20.59 4.52
C ALA A 238 11.73 -20.49 3.84
N CYS A 239 11.46 -21.35 2.85
CA CYS A 239 10.18 -21.38 2.16
C CYS A 239 9.06 -21.85 3.10
N LYS A 240 9.25 -22.92 3.88
CA LYS A 240 8.23 -23.38 4.85
C LYS A 240 7.88 -22.26 5.83
N MET A 241 8.90 -21.60 6.39
CA MET A 241 8.73 -20.51 7.36
C MET A 241 8.01 -19.29 6.77
N ALA A 242 8.42 -18.83 5.59
CA ALA A 242 7.93 -17.56 5.03
C ALA A 242 6.72 -17.71 4.10
N LEU A 243 6.60 -18.84 3.38
CA LEU A 243 5.63 -19.03 2.30
C LEU A 243 4.45 -19.93 2.68
N VAL A 244 4.62 -20.79 3.69
CA VAL A 244 3.57 -21.77 4.06
C VAL A 244 2.92 -21.43 5.38
N ARG A 245 3.70 -21.35 6.46
CA ARG A 245 3.14 -21.13 7.80
C ARG A 245 2.30 -19.86 7.96
N PRO A 246 2.57 -18.73 7.27
CA PRO A 246 1.76 -17.52 7.42
C PRO A 246 0.41 -17.55 6.70
N ILE A 247 0.23 -18.39 5.68
CA ILE A 247 -0.91 -18.29 4.76
C ILE A 247 -1.97 -19.37 4.97
N THR A 248 -1.69 -20.39 5.79
CA THR A 248 -2.64 -21.46 6.06
C THR A 248 -2.38 -22.20 7.38
N ASP A 249 -3.45 -22.44 8.12
CA ASP A 249 -3.49 -23.36 9.26
C ASP A 249 -4.06 -24.74 8.88
N ASP A 250 -4.54 -24.91 7.64
CA ASP A 250 -5.05 -26.18 7.14
C ASP A 250 -3.89 -27.17 6.95
N ALA A 251 -4.01 -28.36 7.54
CA ALA A 251 -2.92 -29.34 7.52
C ALA A 251 -2.66 -29.93 6.11
N ASP A 252 -3.71 -30.11 5.31
CA ASP A 252 -3.62 -30.71 3.97
C ASP A 252 -3.03 -29.71 2.98
N ILE A 253 -3.44 -28.43 3.07
CA ILE A 253 -2.86 -27.35 2.26
C ILE A 253 -1.40 -27.12 2.64
N ARG A 254 -1.07 -27.12 3.95
CA ARG A 254 0.32 -27.04 4.42
C ARG A 254 1.18 -28.18 3.85
N GLN A 255 0.70 -29.41 3.92
CA GLN A 255 1.42 -30.56 3.38
C GLN A 255 1.60 -30.47 1.85
N THR A 256 0.59 -29.97 1.14
CA THR A 256 0.64 -29.76 -0.31
C THR A 256 1.73 -28.76 -0.69
N LEU A 257 1.77 -27.61 -0.01
CA LEU A 257 2.79 -26.59 -0.25
C LEU A 257 4.19 -27.04 0.19
N ASP A 258 4.30 -27.71 1.34
CA ASP A 258 5.57 -28.29 1.80
C ASP A 258 6.11 -29.29 0.77
N ASN A 259 5.27 -30.17 0.21
CA ASN A 259 5.67 -31.10 -0.84
C ASN A 259 6.12 -30.38 -2.12
N ALA A 260 5.42 -29.31 -2.53
CA ALA A 260 5.80 -28.52 -3.71
C ALA A 260 7.18 -27.86 -3.51
N ILE A 261 7.47 -27.36 -2.32
CA ILE A 261 8.77 -26.79 -1.95
C ILE A 261 9.88 -27.85 -2.05
N GLU A 262 9.66 -29.04 -1.47
CA GLU A 262 10.63 -30.15 -1.52
C GLU A 262 10.88 -30.59 -2.97
N MET A 263 9.87 -30.61 -3.84
CA MET A 263 10.07 -30.95 -5.27
C MET A 263 10.91 -29.91 -6.03
N ILE A 264 10.89 -28.64 -5.63
CA ILE A 264 11.57 -27.54 -6.33
C ILE A 264 12.99 -27.30 -5.80
N PHE A 265 13.20 -27.48 -4.50
CA PHE A 265 14.46 -27.18 -3.81
C PHE A 265 15.19 -28.39 -3.20
N GLY A 266 14.52 -29.54 -3.05
CA GLY A 266 15.12 -30.78 -2.54
C GLY A 266 15.95 -31.53 -3.57
#